data_AF-A0A0B6YGD2-F1
#
_entry.id   AF-A0A0B6YGD2-F1
#
_cell.length_a   1.000
_cell.length_b   1.000
_cell.length_c   1.000
_cell.angle_alpha   90.00
_cell.angle_beta   90.00
_cell.angle_gamma   90.00
#
_symmetry.space_group_name_H-M   'P 1'
#
loop_
_entity.id
_entity.type
_entity.pdbx_description
1 polymer ?
#
loop_
_entity_poly.entity_id
_entity_poly.type
_entity_poly.pdbx_seq_one_letter_code
_entity_poly.pdbx_strand_id
1 'polypeptide(L)'
;ALDLQKKGSLVWSVQADTRPLYSSSLASMEMIRNGKKMRLIPSLDGALYQFDGDKVEAIPVSAESLLSSTYKLGDDSMIVGSKDLRNFGVNLRTGKVQFTCGSEGCINYEGTTENTPLDGSSTIVITRSTQVVRSVDVKNGNEKWN
;
A
#
# COMPACT_ATOMS: atom_id res chain seq x y z
N ALA A 1 -11.23 4.91 -15.79
CA ALA A 1 -11.74 6.27 -16.00
C ALA A 1 -13.16 6.24 -16.53
N LEU A 2 -14.02 7.16 -16.07
CA LEU A 2 -15.41 7.29 -16.48
C LEU A 2 -15.62 8.64 -17.16
N ASP A 3 -16.47 8.68 -18.19
CA ASP A 3 -16.85 9.92 -18.89
C ASP A 3 -18.08 10.56 -18.23
N LEU A 4 -17.88 11.69 -17.56
CA LEU A 4 -18.94 12.43 -16.87
C LEU A 4 -20.00 12.99 -17.83
N GLN A 5 -19.63 13.31 -19.08
CA GLN A 5 -20.56 13.80 -20.10
C GLN A 5 -21.41 12.67 -20.70
N LYS A 6 -20.98 11.42 -20.53
CA LYS A 6 -21.69 10.22 -20.99
C LYS A 6 -22.20 9.35 -19.84
N LYS A 7 -22.79 10.00 -18.82
CA LYS A 7 -23.44 9.33 -17.67
C LYS A 7 -22.52 8.36 -16.92
N GLY A 8 -21.22 8.65 -16.87
CA GLY A 8 -20.23 7.81 -16.21
C GLY A 8 -19.88 6.53 -16.99
N SER A 9 -20.04 6.52 -18.32
CA SER A 9 -19.62 5.37 -19.14
C SER A 9 -18.12 5.09 -18.98
N LEU A 10 -17.74 3.82 -18.92
CA LEU A 10 -16.35 3.39 -18.86
C LEU A 10 -15.61 3.81 -20.14
N VAL A 11 -14.53 4.58 -19.99
CA VAL A 11 -13.62 4.92 -21.11
C VAL A 11 -12.49 3.90 -21.19
N TRP A 12 -11.85 3.63 -20.06
CA TRP A 12 -10.81 2.63 -19.93
C TRP A 12 -10.68 2.16 -18.48
N SER A 13 -10.10 0.98 -18.28
CA SER A 13 -9.71 0.45 -16.98
C SER A 13 -8.24 0.01 -17.06
N VAL A 14 -7.50 0.18 -15.97
CA VAL A 14 -6.08 -0.19 -15.91
C VAL A 14 -5.82 -0.98 -14.63
N GLN A 15 -5.19 -2.14 -14.77
CA GLN A 15 -4.64 -2.89 -13.65
C GLN A 15 -3.14 -2.58 -13.55
N ALA A 16 -2.82 -1.46 -12.90
CA ALA A 16 -1.44 -0.96 -12.84
C ALA A 16 -0.52 -1.86 -11.97
N ASP A 17 -1.07 -2.51 -10.96
CA ASP A 17 -0.35 -3.44 -10.09
C ASP A 17 -1.32 -4.57 -9.67
N THR A 18 -0.80 -5.78 -9.51
CA THR A 18 -1.58 -6.98 -9.18
C THR A 18 -1.86 -7.11 -7.68
N ARG A 19 -1.10 -6.41 -6.83
CA ARG A 19 -1.27 -6.46 -5.37
C ARG A 19 -2.52 -5.66 -4.97
N PRO A 20 -3.33 -6.13 -3.99
CA PRO A 20 -4.45 -5.36 -3.46
C PRO A 20 -3.96 -4.08 -2.76
N LEU A 21 -4.83 -3.07 -2.61
CA LEU A 21 -4.51 -1.86 -1.82
C LEU A 21 -4.42 -2.15 -0.33
N TYR A 22 -5.03 -3.25 0.11
CA TYR A 22 -5.11 -3.64 1.51
C TYR A 22 -4.92 -5.15 1.65
N SER A 23 -4.08 -5.54 2.60
CA SER A 23 -3.87 -6.92 3.04
C SER A 23 -3.44 -6.87 4.50
N SER A 24 -3.99 -7.74 5.35
CA SER A 24 -3.56 -7.82 6.74
C SER A 24 -3.97 -9.15 7.38
N SER A 25 -3.09 -9.67 8.24
CA SER A 25 -3.41 -10.72 9.22
C SER A 25 -3.56 -10.16 10.64
N LEU A 26 -3.21 -8.90 10.87
CA LEU A 26 -3.34 -8.19 12.15
C LEU A 26 -4.76 -8.25 12.73
N ALA A 27 -5.79 -8.21 11.87
CA ALA A 27 -7.18 -8.28 12.31
C ALA A 27 -7.55 -9.61 13.01
N SER A 28 -6.76 -10.68 12.80
CA SER A 28 -6.92 -11.98 13.46
C SER A 28 -6.23 -12.05 14.82
N MET A 29 -5.37 -11.07 15.14
CA MET A 29 -4.79 -10.96 16.47
C MET A 29 -5.81 -10.38 17.43
N GLU A 30 -6.27 -11.22 18.36
CA GLU A 30 -6.98 -10.74 19.52
C GLU A 30 -5.96 -10.25 20.56
N MET A 31 -5.96 -8.95 20.84
CA MET A 31 -5.24 -8.40 22.00
C MET A 31 -6.22 -8.27 23.16
N ILE A 32 -5.82 -8.71 24.36
CA ILE A 32 -6.63 -8.49 25.56
C ILE A 32 -6.00 -7.31 26.32
N ARG A 33 -6.74 -6.21 26.45
CA ARG A 33 -6.35 -5.05 27.25
C ARG A 33 -7.40 -4.77 28.31
N ASN A 34 -6.99 -4.75 29.58
CA ASN A 34 -7.89 -4.55 30.73
C ASN A 34 -9.10 -5.51 30.73
N GLY A 35 -8.89 -6.77 30.33
CA GLY A 35 -9.96 -7.78 30.25
C GLY A 35 -10.91 -7.64 29.06
N LYS A 36 -10.76 -6.62 28.21
CA LYS A 36 -11.52 -6.47 26.97
C LYS A 36 -10.72 -6.98 25.78
N LYS A 37 -11.40 -7.70 24.88
CA LYS A 37 -10.86 -8.05 23.57
C LYS A 37 -10.81 -6.78 22.71
N MET A 38 -9.65 -6.50 22.18
CA MET A 38 -9.38 -5.39 21.28
C MET A 38 -9.02 -5.94 19.91
N ARG A 39 -9.70 -5.45 18.87
CA ARG A 39 -9.35 -5.74 17.48
C ARG A 39 -8.60 -4.55 16.90
N LEU A 40 -7.46 -4.83 16.26
CA LEU A 40 -6.73 -3.83 15.50
C LEU A 40 -7.31 -3.70 14.09
N ILE A 41 -7.48 -2.46 13.65
CA ILE A 41 -8.02 -2.09 12.34
C ILE A 41 -7.01 -1.15 11.67
N PRO A 42 -6.26 -1.63 10.67
CA PRO A 42 -5.45 -0.77 9.82
C PRO A 42 -6.29 0.01 8.81
N SER A 43 -5.82 1.21 8.43
CA SER A 43 -6.38 2.03 7.37
C SER A 43 -5.44 2.13 6.15
N LEU A 44 -5.98 2.57 5.01
CA LEU A 44 -5.23 2.66 3.75
C LEU A 44 -4.05 3.64 3.78
N ASP A 45 -4.10 4.65 4.64
CA ASP A 45 -3.02 5.62 4.85
C ASP A 45 -1.93 5.09 5.81
N GLY A 46 -2.13 3.91 6.39
CA GLY A 46 -1.20 3.26 7.32
C GLY A 46 -1.43 3.63 8.78
N ALA A 47 -2.47 4.39 9.14
CA ALA A 47 -2.86 4.56 10.53
C ALA A 47 -3.44 3.26 11.12
N LEU A 48 -3.34 3.12 12.44
CA LEU A 48 -3.90 1.99 13.18
C LEU A 48 -4.96 2.45 14.17
N TYR A 49 -6.04 1.68 14.21
CA TYR A 49 -7.16 1.90 15.11
C TYR A 49 -7.39 0.66 15.96
N GLN A 50 -7.97 0.86 17.14
CA GLN A 50 -8.47 -0.21 17.99
C GLN A 50 -10.00 -0.17 18.03
N PHE A 51 -10.62 -1.34 18.06
CA PHE A 51 -12.05 -1.51 18.26
C PHE A 51 -12.29 -2.42 19.46
N ASP A 52 -13.04 -1.94 20.45
CA ASP A 52 -13.33 -2.66 21.71
C ASP A 52 -14.71 -3.35 21.73
N GLY A 53 -15.41 -3.35 20.59
CA GLY A 53 -16.79 -3.82 20.47
C GLY A 53 -17.84 -2.70 20.51
N ASP A 54 -17.48 -1.51 20.99
CA ASP A 54 -18.36 -0.35 21.11
C ASP A 54 -17.87 0.83 20.26
N LYS A 55 -16.58 1.18 20.40
CA LYS A 55 -15.99 2.35 19.72
C LYS A 55 -14.70 2.03 18.98
N VAL A 56 -14.44 2.83 17.96
CA VAL A 56 -13.18 2.85 17.22
C VAL A 56 -12.36 4.03 17.69
N GLU A 57 -11.11 3.79 18.08
CA GLU A 57 -10.18 4.82 18.55
C GLU A 57 -8.85 4.72 17.80
N ALA A 58 -8.27 5.87 17.45
CA ALA A 58 -6.93 5.91 16.86
C ALA A 58 -5.88 5.53 17.89
N ILE A 59 -4.89 4.74 17.48
CA ILE A 59 -3.71 4.39 18.28
C ILE A 59 -2.58 5.34 17.88
N PRO A 60 -1.72 5.79 18.81
CA PRO A 60 -0.59 6.67 18.49
C PRO A 60 0.57 5.94 17.79
N VAL A 61 0.25 5.07 16.83
CA VAL A 61 1.19 4.25 16.06
C VAL A 61 0.63 4.11 14.63
N SER A 62 1.50 4.31 13.64
CA SER A 62 1.25 4.08 12.22
C SER A 62 2.25 3.07 11.64
N ALA A 63 1.95 2.51 10.47
CA ALA A 63 2.86 1.68 9.70
C ALA A 63 4.23 2.36 9.51
N GLU A 64 4.25 3.66 9.17
CA GLU A 64 5.48 4.43 9.04
C GLU A 64 6.25 4.54 10.36
N SER A 65 5.57 4.81 11.48
CA SER A 65 6.25 4.85 12.79
C SER A 65 6.80 3.49 13.25
N LEU A 66 6.12 2.40 12.90
CA LEU A 66 6.58 1.03 13.16
C LEU A 66 7.82 0.68 12.35
N LEU A 67 7.94 1.20 11.12
CA LEU A 67 9.11 1.02 10.27
C LEU A 67 10.28 1.94 10.66
N SER A 68 9.98 3.17 11.09
CA SER A 68 11.01 4.16 11.42
C SER A 68 11.64 3.94 12.80
N SER A 69 10.95 3.24 13.69
CA SER A 69 11.44 2.90 15.02
C SER A 69 11.92 1.46 15.05
N THR A 70 13.03 1.21 15.73
CA THR A 70 13.41 -0.15 16.15
C THR A 70 12.49 -0.57 17.30
N TYR A 71 11.18 -0.61 17.05
CA TYR A 71 10.18 -0.94 18.06
C TYR A 71 10.29 -2.42 18.37
N LYS A 72 10.87 -2.75 19.52
CA LYS A 72 10.76 -4.10 20.08
C LYS A 72 9.36 -4.24 20.65
N LEU A 73 8.44 -4.78 19.86
CA LEU A 73 7.10 -5.12 20.33
C LEU A 73 7.19 -6.41 21.18
N GLY A 74 7.68 -6.28 22.41
CA GLY A 74 7.93 -7.41 23.31
C GLY A 74 9.30 -8.08 23.10
N ASP A 75 9.65 -8.98 24.02
CA ASP A 75 11.02 -9.51 24.15
C ASP A 75 11.46 -10.42 22.99
N ASP A 76 10.50 -11.01 22.25
CA ASP A 76 10.75 -12.00 21.20
C ASP A 76 10.21 -11.57 19.82
N SER A 77 10.11 -10.28 19.52
CA SER A 77 9.59 -9.83 18.22
C SER A 77 10.35 -8.65 17.63
N MET A 78 10.48 -8.72 16.30
CA MET A 78 11.11 -7.70 15.48
C MET A 78 10.11 -7.22 14.43
N ILE A 79 10.07 -5.92 14.24
CA ILE A 79 9.30 -5.30 13.16
C ILE A 79 10.19 -5.20 11.92
N VAL A 80 9.65 -5.65 10.78
CA VAL A 80 10.29 -5.53 9.46
C VAL A 80 9.28 -5.03 8.45
N GLY A 81 9.76 -4.46 7.35
CA GLY A 81 8.88 -4.07 6.26
C GLY A 81 9.50 -3.06 5.30
N SER A 82 8.65 -2.33 4.58
CA SER A 82 9.07 -1.37 3.56
C SER A 82 8.00 -0.34 3.24
N LYS A 83 8.45 0.79 2.67
CA LYS A 83 7.60 1.78 2.01
C LYS A 83 8.08 1.91 0.57
N ASP A 84 7.22 1.54 -0.37
CA ASP A 84 7.52 1.52 -1.81
C ASP A 84 6.63 2.53 -2.55
N LEU A 85 7.23 3.26 -3.49
CA LEU A 85 6.53 4.18 -4.38
C LEU A 85 6.73 3.71 -5.82
N ARG A 86 5.62 3.38 -6.49
CA ARG A 86 5.61 3.02 -7.91
C ARG A 86 4.82 4.03 -8.70
N ASN A 87 5.38 4.47 -9.82
CA ASN A 87 4.78 5.42 -10.73
C ASN A 87 4.46 4.74 -12.05
N PHE A 88 3.24 4.92 -12.53
CA PHE A 88 2.76 4.38 -13.79
C PHE A 88 2.36 5.54 -14.70
N GLY A 89 3.05 5.69 -15.84
CA GLY A 89 2.62 6.58 -16.90
C GLY A 89 1.55 5.89 -17.72
N VAL A 90 0.34 6.44 -17.75
CA VAL A 90 -0.82 5.86 -18.42
C VAL A 90 -1.32 6.83 -19.48
N ASN A 91 -1.59 6.34 -20.69
CA ASN A 91 -2.19 7.17 -21.72
C ASN A 91 -3.62 7.58 -21.32
N LEU A 92 -3.90 8.88 -21.25
CA LEU A 92 -5.18 9.44 -20.81
C LEU A 92 -6.38 8.98 -21.65
N ARG A 93 -6.17 8.68 -22.94
CA ARG A 93 -7.25 8.32 -23.86
C ARG A 93 -7.50 6.82 -23.88
N THR A 94 -6.44 6.01 -23.86
CA THR A 94 -6.55 4.56 -24.05
C THR A 94 -6.45 3.76 -22.75
N GLY A 95 -5.91 4.33 -21.68
CA GLY A 95 -5.62 3.62 -20.43
C GLY A 95 -4.42 2.67 -20.50
N LYS A 96 -3.67 2.67 -21.61
CA LYS A 96 -2.48 1.82 -21.78
C LYS A 96 -1.33 2.35 -20.92
N VAL A 97 -0.64 1.46 -20.19
CA VAL A 97 0.58 1.78 -19.45
C VAL A 97 1.73 2.00 -20.45
N GLN A 98 2.32 3.19 -20.42
CA GLN A 98 3.41 3.61 -21.28
C GLN A 98 4.77 3.42 -20.62
N PHE A 99 4.85 3.63 -19.30
CA PHE A 99 6.04 3.32 -18.51
C PHE A 99 5.68 2.98 -17.07
N THR A 100 6.58 2.26 -16.40
CA THR A 100 6.53 2.01 -14.96
C THR A 100 7.88 2.36 -14.36
N CYS A 101 7.90 3.06 -13.23
CA CYS A 101 9.10 3.37 -12.46
C CYS A 101 8.91 2.99 -10.99
N GLY A 102 9.93 2.38 -10.40
CA GLY A 102 9.98 2.04 -8.98
C GLY A 102 11.41 2.11 -8.44
N SER A 103 11.62 1.58 -7.24
CA SER A 103 12.97 1.49 -6.63
C SER A 103 13.97 0.67 -7.45
N GLU A 104 13.47 -0.26 -8.27
CA GLU A 104 14.21 -1.14 -9.16
C GLU A 104 14.62 -0.50 -10.49
N GLY A 105 14.18 0.74 -10.75
CA GLY A 105 14.40 1.46 -12.01
C GLY A 105 13.11 1.69 -12.80
N CYS A 106 13.27 2.00 -14.08
CA CYS A 106 12.17 2.36 -14.99
C CYS A 106 12.14 1.44 -16.22
N ILE A 107 10.92 1.09 -16.64
CA ILE A 107 10.65 0.35 -17.88
C ILE A 107 9.75 1.22 -18.75
N ASN A 108 10.20 1.52 -19.96
CA ASN A 108 9.40 2.20 -20.98
C ASN A 108 8.86 1.15 -21.97
N TYR A 109 7.55 1.05 -22.11
CA TYR A 109 6.86 0.08 -22.98
C TYR A 109 6.56 0.60 -24.38
N GLU A 110 6.74 1.90 -24.65
CA GLU A 110 6.47 2.53 -25.95
C GLU A 110 7.73 3.04 -26.68
N GLY A 111 8.89 3.06 -26.02
CA GLY A 111 10.13 3.56 -26.59
C GLY A 111 10.72 2.59 -27.63
N THR A 112 10.67 2.96 -28.91
CA THR A 112 11.51 2.37 -29.97
C THR A 112 12.94 2.94 -29.96
N THR A 113 13.26 3.92 -29.12
CA THR A 113 14.62 4.43 -28.86
C THR A 113 14.62 5.15 -27.52
N GLU A 114 15.69 5.00 -26.73
CA GLU A 114 15.77 5.42 -25.31
C GLU A 114 15.57 6.92 -25.03
N ASN A 115 15.42 7.78 -26.05
CA ASN A 115 15.44 9.24 -25.90
C ASN A 115 14.27 10.00 -26.53
N THR A 116 13.24 9.33 -27.05
CA THR A 116 12.07 10.03 -27.59
C THR A 116 11.10 10.35 -26.45
N PRO A 117 10.85 11.62 -26.12
CA PRO A 117 9.85 11.96 -25.12
C PRO A 117 8.49 11.40 -25.55
N LEU A 118 7.78 10.77 -24.62
CA LEU A 118 6.36 10.51 -24.83
C LEU A 118 5.66 11.85 -25.05
N ASP A 119 4.63 11.85 -25.90
CA ASP A 119 3.77 13.02 -26.03
C ASP A 119 3.07 13.29 -24.68
N GLY A 120 3.70 14.15 -23.88
CA GLY A 120 3.29 14.46 -22.51
C GLY A 120 1.91 15.10 -22.41
N SER A 121 1.32 15.52 -23.54
CA SER A 121 -0.06 16.01 -23.59
C SER A 121 -1.10 14.90 -23.35
N SER A 122 -0.69 13.63 -23.45
CA SER A 122 -1.58 12.48 -23.38
C SER A 122 -1.22 11.47 -22.30
N THR A 123 -0.33 11.78 -21.35
CA THR A 123 0.05 10.89 -20.24
C THR A 123 -0.42 11.41 -18.88
N ILE A 124 -1.09 10.56 -18.08
CA ILE A 124 -1.35 10.77 -16.65
C ILE A 124 -0.42 9.88 -15.84
N VAL A 125 0.18 10.42 -14.78
CA VAL A 125 1.01 9.63 -13.85
C VAL A 125 0.18 9.20 -12.66
N ILE A 126 0.11 7.89 -12.42
CA ILE A 126 -0.53 7.29 -11.26
C ILE A 126 0.57 6.85 -10.30
N THR A 127 0.60 7.42 -9.11
CA THR A 127 1.54 7.01 -8.04
C THR A 127 0.83 6.08 -7.07
N ARG A 128 1.38 4.87 -6.92
CA ARG A 128 0.98 3.91 -5.90
C ARG A 128 1.98 3.96 -4.75
N SER A 129 1.50 4.31 -3.56
CA SER A 129 2.25 4.14 -2.31
C SER A 129 1.83 2.85 -1.63
N THR A 130 2.80 1.99 -1.32
CA THR A 130 2.56 0.72 -0.62
C THR A 130 3.43 0.69 0.62
N GLN A 131 2.79 0.49 1.78
CA GLN A 131 3.47 0.28 3.05
C GLN A 131 3.23 -1.16 3.48
N VAL A 132 4.30 -1.86 3.87
CA VAL A 132 4.24 -3.22 4.39
C VAL A 132 4.91 -3.22 5.74
N VAL A 133 4.24 -3.77 6.76
CA VAL A 133 4.79 -3.96 8.10
C VAL A 133 4.50 -5.39 8.51
N ARG A 134 5.46 -6.03 9.17
CA ARG A 134 5.34 -7.38 9.70
C ARG A 134 5.96 -7.44 11.06
N SER A 135 5.34 -8.17 11.98
CA SER A 135 6.01 -8.64 13.18
C SER A 135 6.47 -10.07 12.97
N VAL A 136 7.74 -10.31 13.29
CA VAL A 136 8.40 -11.58 13.11
C VAL A 136 9.00 -12.04 14.43
N ASP A 137 8.87 -13.33 14.73
CA ASP A 137 9.55 -13.93 15.88
C ASP A 137 11.07 -13.96 15.65
N VAL A 138 11.83 -13.40 16.60
CA VAL A 138 13.29 -13.26 16.45
C VAL A 138 14.04 -14.58 16.53
N LYS A 139 13.45 -15.62 17.12
CA LYS A 139 14.12 -16.92 17.35
C LYS A 139 14.02 -17.83 16.15
N ASN A 140 12.93 -17.73 15.37
CA ASN A 140 12.66 -18.66 14.27
C ASN A 140 12.29 -17.98 12.94
N GLY A 141 12.08 -16.66 12.91
CA GLY A 141 11.74 -15.93 11.69
C GLY A 141 10.28 -16.08 11.24
N ASN A 142 9.41 -16.69 12.05
CA ASN A 142 8.00 -16.87 11.69
C ASN A 142 7.25 -15.54 11.82
N GLU A 143 6.45 -15.23 10.78
CA GLU A 143 5.55 -14.09 10.79
C GLU A 143 4.45 -14.33 11.85
N LYS A 144 4.30 -13.38 12.77
CA LYS A 144 3.20 -13.35 13.74
C LYS A 144 1.98 -12.64 13.15
N TRP A 145 2.24 -11.55 12.43
CA TRP A 145 1.24 -10.76 11.74
C TRP A 145 1.85 -9.83 10.68
N ASN A 146 1.00 -9.36 9.78
CA ASN A 146 1.23 -8.32 8.78
C ASN A 146 0.04 -7.35 8.68
#